data_AF-A0A662PTR5-F1
#
_entry.id   AF-A0A662PTR5-F1
#
_cell.length_a   1.000
_cell.length_b   1.000
_cell.length_c   1.000
_cell.angle_alpha   90.00
_cell.angle_beta   90.00
_cell.angle_gamma   90.00
#
_symmetry.space_group_name_H-M   'P 1'
#
loop_
_entity.id
_entity.type
_entity.pdbx_description
1 polymer ?
#
loop_
_entity_poly.entity_id
_entity_poly.type
_entity_poly.pdbx_seq_one_letter_code
_entity_poly.pdbx_strand_id
1 'polypeptide(L)'
;MSLILSEEKQDFEIIVVAPPKPKFELSRDKIEALNELLDSMDWDKRKFKRYVNAALRLRKIEKEAGRSYLSLLRSYKKLSSEEIKLRYSIEQLKEKRRKIEEDLKLYMDQYQLTLDLVQKISKLVSALRERGLDLDDLESGLNVLESLRKLDHDPSKILEELKKHEDLMREVEDLRSKTGELRLEIRELEQRRLALLDEIRRIHEIEGGLNEIKEELEKLRNEREEIKHEIEEQISRLKSVKNELEELMGFKATIENLKETVEQLRAEIENLRGEESKLRSEIAELLGVRAEAEEISNGLKAAREELERLEKMVESKKSYVELVEGEDAAAYAILKIFSDPSGVEAEDLEALAEQLKSLAKVKKGEVSVLRPLEPHLLERVRQSIINLIMPYVRKEFVPRKAFERIESELRRLSERRTALEAEIESLRKALKSRMREKVEVFQMMEVEAVSPTNEVIKLKTIEDGMKVKVVCPSCGTAIVTRIPTIEELEELQSNDYKLRFTCGACGKSFEIRPEIVLKRIRR
;
A
#
# COMPACT_ATOMS: atom_id res chain seq x y z
N MET A 1 -46.58 116.07 -55.95
CA MET A 1 -47.76 116.11 -55.07
C MET A 1 -48.09 117.55 -54.75
N SER A 2 -49.03 118.09 -55.53
CA SER A 2 -50.14 118.96 -55.12
C SER A 2 -50.55 118.86 -53.64
N LEU A 3 -51.22 119.82 -52.99
CA LEU A 3 -51.82 121.10 -53.40
C LEU A 3 -52.19 121.85 -52.09
N ILE A 4 -51.76 123.09 -51.88
CA ILE A 4 -52.50 124.04 -51.02
C ILE A 4 -52.32 125.45 -51.59
N LEU A 5 -53.37 125.96 -52.24
CA LEU A 5 -54.09 127.18 -51.85
C LEU A 5 -55.20 127.42 -52.88
N SER A 6 -56.42 127.49 -52.39
CA SER A 6 -57.66 127.65 -53.16
C SER A 6 -57.85 129.07 -53.66
N GLU A 7 -58.33 129.21 -54.90
CA GLU A 7 -58.84 130.47 -55.43
C GLU A 7 -60.19 130.81 -54.76
N GLU A 8 -60.32 132.02 -54.20
CA GLU A 8 -61.62 132.66 -54.01
C GLU A 8 -61.82 133.70 -55.10
N LYS A 9 -62.96 133.58 -55.81
CA LYS A 9 -63.38 134.51 -56.85
C LYS A 9 -63.97 135.77 -56.22
N GLN A 10 -63.62 136.93 -56.74
CA GLN A 10 -64.48 138.11 -56.66
C GLN A 10 -64.63 138.71 -58.05
N ASP A 11 -65.83 138.50 -58.61
CA ASP A 11 -66.26 139.11 -59.86
C ASP A 11 -66.55 140.60 -59.63
N PHE A 12 -65.98 141.46 -60.47
CA PHE A 12 -66.31 142.89 -60.49
C PHE A 12 -66.57 143.37 -61.91
N GLU A 13 -67.83 143.74 -62.19
CA GLU A 13 -68.24 144.30 -63.47
C GLU A 13 -67.68 145.72 -63.67
N ILE A 14 -66.92 145.93 -64.74
CA ILE A 14 -66.44 147.26 -65.13
C ILE A 14 -67.43 147.88 -66.11
N ILE A 15 -68.29 148.78 -65.60
CA ILE A 15 -69.19 149.59 -66.42
C ILE A 15 -68.37 150.65 -67.20
N VAL A 16 -68.13 150.39 -68.48
CA VAL A 16 -67.46 151.35 -69.38
C VAL A 16 -68.48 152.36 -69.92
N VAL A 17 -68.58 153.51 -69.27
CA VAL A 17 -69.38 154.66 -69.76
C VAL A 17 -68.73 155.22 -71.03
N ALA A 18 -69.40 155.05 -72.18
CA ALA A 18 -68.94 155.62 -73.44
C ALA A 18 -69.29 157.12 -73.54
N PRO A 19 -68.33 158.04 -73.72
CA PRO A 19 -68.62 159.46 -73.92
C PRO A 19 -69.24 159.71 -75.31
N PRO A 20 -70.13 160.71 -75.46
CA PRO A 20 -70.78 161.01 -76.73
C PRO A 20 -69.76 161.44 -77.80
N LYS A 21 -69.91 160.91 -79.02
CA LYS A 21 -69.10 161.31 -80.18
C LYS A 21 -69.63 162.64 -80.73
N PRO A 22 -68.86 163.75 -80.70
CA PRO A 22 -69.23 164.92 -81.49
C PRO A 22 -69.06 164.59 -82.98
N LYS A 23 -70.16 164.64 -83.74
CA LYS A 23 -70.11 164.61 -85.21
C LYS A 23 -69.50 165.93 -85.69
N PHE A 24 -68.19 165.93 -85.95
CA PHE A 24 -67.55 166.99 -86.72
C PHE A 24 -67.89 166.81 -88.21
N GLU A 25 -69.05 167.31 -88.62
CA GLU A 25 -69.31 167.60 -90.02
C GLU A 25 -68.54 168.87 -90.39
N LEU A 26 -67.41 168.69 -91.06
CA LEU A 26 -66.70 169.79 -91.72
C LEU A 26 -67.61 170.31 -92.85
N SER A 27 -68.03 171.57 -92.77
CA SER A 27 -68.82 172.21 -93.84
C SER A 27 -68.13 172.03 -95.20
N ARG A 28 -68.91 171.87 -96.27
CA ARG A 28 -68.39 171.69 -97.65
C ARG A 28 -67.42 172.81 -98.02
N ASP A 29 -67.76 174.05 -97.69
CA ASP A 29 -66.94 175.25 -97.89
C ASP A 29 -65.54 175.15 -97.26
N LYS A 30 -65.38 174.47 -96.12
CA LYS A 30 -64.07 174.24 -95.48
C LYS A 30 -63.26 173.13 -96.15
N ILE A 31 -63.93 172.20 -96.85
CA ILE A 31 -63.29 171.16 -97.66
C ILE A 31 -62.89 171.74 -99.02
N GLU A 32 -63.70 172.62 -99.61
CA GLU A 32 -63.37 173.37 -100.81
C GLU A 32 -62.19 174.33 -100.58
N ALA A 33 -62.22 175.17 -99.54
CA ALA A 33 -61.09 176.03 -99.17
C ALA A 33 -59.80 175.24 -98.87
N LEU A 34 -59.91 174.02 -98.30
CA LEU A 34 -58.75 173.14 -98.10
C LEU A 34 -58.24 172.56 -99.43
N ASN A 35 -59.12 172.22 -100.38
CA ASN A 35 -58.71 171.76 -101.70
C ASN A 35 -58.05 172.87 -102.50
N GLU A 36 -58.57 174.09 -102.48
CA GLU A 36 -57.94 175.27 -103.10
C GLU A 36 -56.56 175.57 -102.50
N LEU A 37 -56.41 175.47 -101.17
CA LEU A 37 -55.10 175.57 -100.52
C LEU A 37 -54.14 174.45 -100.91
N LEU A 38 -54.62 173.21 -101.09
CA LEU A 38 -53.77 172.10 -101.54
C LEU A 38 -53.36 172.24 -103.01
N ASP A 39 -54.27 172.71 -103.87
CA ASP A 39 -54.02 172.91 -105.29
C ASP A 39 -53.11 174.14 -105.52
N SER A 40 -53.23 175.21 -104.73
CA SER A 40 -52.30 176.37 -104.79
C SER A 40 -50.91 176.09 -104.22
N MET A 41 -50.74 175.07 -103.38
CA MET A 41 -49.44 174.61 -102.87
C MET A 41 -48.84 173.43 -103.66
N ASP A 42 -49.47 173.05 -104.78
CA ASP A 42 -49.07 171.93 -105.66
C ASP A 42 -48.92 170.59 -104.89
N TRP A 43 -49.78 170.37 -103.90
CA TRP A 43 -49.71 169.24 -102.97
C TRP A 43 -50.58 168.06 -103.43
N ASP A 44 -49.93 166.94 -103.78
CA ASP A 44 -50.59 165.68 -104.11
C ASP A 44 -51.56 165.22 -103.01
N LYS A 45 -52.86 165.30 -103.33
CA LYS A 45 -54.00 164.89 -102.48
C LYS A 45 -53.86 163.46 -101.93
N ARG A 46 -53.14 162.55 -102.60
CA ARG A 46 -52.85 161.19 -102.09
C ARG A 46 -51.79 161.20 -100.98
N LYS A 47 -50.73 161.99 -101.09
CA LYS A 47 -49.73 162.18 -100.02
C LYS A 47 -50.38 162.82 -98.80
N PHE A 48 -51.18 163.87 -98.99
CA PHE A 48 -51.92 164.51 -97.90
C PHE A 48 -52.82 163.52 -97.15
N LYS A 49 -53.61 162.70 -97.86
CA LYS A 49 -54.45 161.66 -97.25
C LYS A 49 -53.62 160.61 -96.47
N ARG A 50 -52.39 160.29 -96.90
CA ARG A 50 -51.47 159.43 -96.13
C ARG A 50 -51.00 160.12 -94.84
N TYR A 51 -50.62 161.39 -94.89
CA TYR A 51 -50.22 162.15 -93.69
C TYR A 51 -51.38 162.29 -92.68
N VAL A 52 -52.60 162.60 -93.14
CA VAL A 52 -53.79 162.66 -92.28
C VAL A 52 -54.08 161.30 -91.65
N ASN A 53 -54.02 160.20 -92.41
CA ASN A 53 -54.20 158.85 -91.85
C ASN A 53 -53.09 158.46 -90.87
N ALA A 54 -51.84 158.87 -91.10
CA ALA A 54 -50.74 158.67 -90.16
C ALA A 54 -50.96 159.47 -88.87
N ALA A 55 -51.35 160.74 -88.96
CA ALA A 55 -51.69 161.58 -87.82
C ALA A 55 -52.88 161.02 -87.02
N LEU A 56 -53.91 160.47 -87.68
CA LEU A 56 -55.03 159.80 -87.03
C LEU A 56 -54.60 158.49 -86.33
N ARG A 57 -53.68 157.71 -86.91
CA ARG A 57 -53.11 156.53 -86.25
C ARG A 57 -52.29 156.91 -85.02
N LEU A 58 -51.43 157.92 -85.12
CA LEU A 58 -50.70 158.46 -83.98
C LEU A 58 -51.66 158.92 -82.88
N ARG A 59 -52.68 159.71 -83.23
CA ARG A 59 -53.71 160.18 -82.28
C ARG A 59 -54.56 159.06 -81.67
N LYS A 60 -54.70 157.91 -82.35
CA LYS A 60 -55.34 156.70 -81.78
C LYS A 60 -54.45 156.04 -80.75
N ILE A 61 -53.16 155.86 -81.05
CA ILE A 61 -52.15 155.34 -80.11
C ILE A 61 -52.04 156.24 -78.87
N GLU A 62 -52.04 157.57 -79.06
CA GLU A 62 -52.01 158.54 -77.95
C GLU A 62 -53.26 158.47 -77.05
N LYS A 63 -54.44 158.21 -77.64
CA LYS A 63 -55.68 158.00 -76.89
C LYS A 63 -55.68 156.66 -76.13
N GLU A 64 -55.26 155.58 -76.78
CA GLU A 64 -55.28 154.23 -76.19
C GLU A 64 -54.28 154.10 -75.03
N ALA A 65 -53.13 154.77 -75.11
CA ALA A 65 -52.12 154.74 -74.05
C ALA A 65 -52.17 155.93 -73.07
N GLY A 66 -53.07 156.91 -73.28
CA GLY A 66 -53.20 158.11 -72.45
C GLY A 66 -51.95 159.00 -72.38
N ARG A 67 -51.01 158.87 -73.32
CA ARG A 67 -49.70 159.54 -73.34
C ARG A 67 -49.33 159.95 -74.76
N SER A 68 -48.59 161.06 -74.91
CA SER A 68 -48.12 161.48 -76.23
C SER A 68 -47.18 160.46 -76.87
N TYR A 69 -47.18 160.41 -78.21
CA TYR A 69 -46.39 159.45 -78.99
C TYR A 69 -44.89 159.57 -78.70
N LEU A 70 -44.41 160.79 -78.48
CA LEU A 70 -43.02 161.06 -78.06
C LEU A 70 -42.68 160.43 -76.71
N SER A 71 -43.65 160.34 -75.77
CA SER A 71 -43.47 159.68 -74.48
C SER A 71 -43.38 158.15 -74.65
N LEU A 72 -44.27 157.56 -75.46
CA LEU A 72 -44.26 156.13 -75.77
C LEU A 72 -42.98 155.69 -76.47
N LEU A 73 -42.48 156.50 -77.40
CA LEU A 73 -41.25 156.22 -78.13
C LEU A 73 -40.01 156.35 -77.22
N ARG A 74 -40.06 157.21 -76.19
CA ARG A 74 -39.06 157.24 -75.11
C ARG A 74 -39.14 156.01 -74.21
N SER A 75 -40.33 155.56 -73.79
CA SER A 75 -40.44 154.35 -72.97
C SER A 75 -40.04 153.08 -73.72
N TYR A 76 -40.39 152.96 -75.02
CA TYR A 76 -39.92 151.87 -75.87
C TYR A 76 -38.39 151.86 -75.99
N LYS A 77 -37.77 153.04 -76.23
CA LYS A 77 -36.30 153.16 -76.25
C LYS A 77 -35.65 152.79 -74.91
N LYS A 78 -36.26 153.15 -73.78
CA LYS A 78 -35.78 152.74 -72.44
C LYS A 78 -35.86 151.22 -72.26
N LEU A 79 -37.04 150.63 -72.46
CA LEU A 79 -37.26 149.19 -72.32
C LEU A 79 -36.36 148.38 -73.25
N SER A 80 -36.19 148.80 -74.51
CA SER A 80 -35.23 148.16 -75.44
C SER A 80 -33.78 148.27 -74.96
N SER A 81 -33.38 149.41 -74.37
CA SER A 81 -32.04 149.57 -73.78
C SER A 81 -31.84 148.72 -72.52
N GLU A 82 -32.90 148.50 -71.74
CA GLU A 82 -32.92 147.64 -70.56
C GLU A 82 -32.91 146.16 -70.96
N GLU A 83 -33.64 145.77 -72.01
CA GLU A 83 -33.60 144.43 -72.59
C GLU A 83 -32.20 144.07 -73.09
N ILE A 84 -31.52 144.99 -73.79
CA ILE A 84 -30.12 144.78 -74.25
C ILE A 84 -29.19 144.61 -73.05
N LYS A 85 -29.33 145.41 -71.98
CA LYS A 85 -28.55 145.25 -70.75
C LYS A 85 -28.81 143.91 -70.07
N LEU A 86 -30.07 143.49 -69.97
CA LEU A 86 -30.45 142.20 -69.37
C LEU A 86 -29.91 141.03 -70.19
N ARG A 87 -30.01 141.06 -71.53
CA ARG A 87 -29.40 140.07 -72.43
C ARG A 87 -27.88 139.96 -72.20
N TYR A 88 -27.19 141.09 -72.11
CA TYR A 88 -25.75 141.11 -71.83
C TYR A 88 -25.40 140.54 -70.44
N SER A 89 -26.15 140.90 -69.40
CA SER A 89 -25.98 140.34 -68.05
C SER A 89 -26.25 138.83 -67.99
N ILE A 90 -27.27 138.35 -68.69
CA ILE A 90 -27.58 136.91 -68.81
C ILE A 90 -26.41 136.18 -69.48
N GLU A 91 -25.84 136.74 -70.55
CA GLU A 91 -24.73 136.12 -71.26
C GLU A 91 -23.44 136.10 -70.41
N GLN A 92 -23.16 137.18 -69.66
CA GLN A 92 -22.08 137.18 -68.66
C GLN A 92 -22.28 136.13 -67.56
N LEU A 93 -23.52 135.91 -67.10
CA LEU A 93 -23.82 134.89 -66.09
C LEU A 93 -23.69 133.46 -66.64
N LYS A 94 -24.10 133.22 -67.89
CA LYS A 94 -23.86 131.93 -68.57
C LYS A 94 -22.37 131.66 -68.74
N GLU A 95 -21.59 132.64 -69.17
CA GLU A 95 -20.14 132.49 -69.35
C GLU A 95 -19.44 132.20 -68.01
N LYS A 96 -19.83 132.89 -66.93
CA LYS A 96 -19.36 132.58 -65.57
C LYS A 96 -19.75 131.16 -65.14
N ARG A 97 -20.99 130.75 -65.39
CA ARG A 97 -21.46 129.40 -65.09
C ARG A 97 -20.67 128.33 -65.87
N ARG A 98 -20.43 128.53 -67.17
CA ARG A 98 -19.65 127.59 -68.00
C ARG A 98 -18.25 127.42 -67.45
N LYS A 99 -17.57 128.51 -67.07
CA LYS A 99 -16.24 128.45 -66.44
C LYS A 99 -16.26 127.67 -65.12
N ILE A 100 -17.24 127.90 -64.26
CA ILE A 100 -17.39 127.13 -63.01
C ILE A 100 -17.64 125.65 -63.29
N GLU A 101 -18.41 125.30 -64.31
CA GLU A 101 -18.65 123.90 -64.72
C GLU A 101 -17.40 123.24 -65.33
N GLU A 102 -16.60 123.99 -66.11
CA GLU A 102 -15.30 123.58 -66.65
C GLU A 102 -14.27 123.37 -65.52
N ASP A 103 -14.14 124.32 -64.60
CA ASP A 103 -13.26 124.26 -63.43
C ASP A 103 -13.64 123.10 -62.51
N LEU A 104 -14.94 122.94 -62.20
CA LEU A 104 -15.45 121.83 -61.37
C LEU A 104 -15.11 120.48 -61.99
N LYS A 105 -15.28 120.35 -63.32
CA LYS A 105 -14.92 119.11 -64.02
C LYS A 105 -13.42 118.83 -63.89
N LEU A 106 -12.58 119.84 -64.08
CA LEU A 106 -11.13 119.70 -63.96
C LEU A 106 -10.70 119.31 -62.53
N TYR A 107 -11.35 119.84 -61.49
CA TYR A 107 -11.17 119.40 -60.11
C TYR A 107 -11.62 117.96 -59.87
N MET A 108 -12.74 117.53 -60.46
CA MET A 108 -13.22 116.14 -60.35
C MET A 108 -12.29 115.15 -61.04
N ASP A 109 -11.78 115.48 -62.23
CA ASP A 109 -10.81 114.66 -62.96
C ASP A 109 -9.49 114.55 -62.18
N GLN A 110 -9.01 115.66 -61.58
CA GLN A 110 -7.86 115.64 -60.66
C GLN A 110 -8.10 114.77 -59.43
N TYR A 111 -9.29 114.82 -58.82
CA TYR A 111 -9.64 114.02 -57.65
C TYR A 111 -9.72 112.52 -57.97
N GLN A 112 -10.21 112.14 -59.17
CA GLN A 112 -10.17 110.75 -59.62
C GLN A 112 -8.74 110.25 -59.83
N LEU A 113 -7.87 111.06 -60.46
CA LEU A 113 -6.45 110.72 -60.61
C LEU A 113 -5.73 110.54 -59.27
N THR A 114 -6.02 111.38 -58.27
CA THR A 114 -5.42 111.22 -56.93
C THR A 114 -5.96 109.98 -56.20
N LEU A 115 -7.25 109.66 -56.32
CA LEU A 115 -7.80 108.41 -55.79
C LEU A 115 -7.16 107.17 -56.43
N ASP A 116 -7.00 107.15 -57.75
CA ASP A 116 -6.35 106.04 -58.47
C ASP A 116 -4.88 105.86 -58.05
N LEU A 117 -4.15 106.96 -57.83
CA LEU A 117 -2.78 106.93 -57.32
C LEU A 117 -2.73 106.39 -55.89
N VAL A 118 -3.61 106.88 -55.00
CA VAL A 118 -3.69 106.40 -53.60
C VAL A 118 -4.07 104.92 -53.54
N GLN A 119 -4.99 104.44 -54.39
CA GLN A 119 -5.33 103.02 -54.47
C GLN A 119 -4.16 102.16 -54.96
N LYS A 120 -3.39 102.63 -55.95
CA LYS A 120 -2.18 101.94 -56.43
C LYS A 120 -1.11 101.87 -55.33
N ILE A 121 -0.85 102.97 -54.63
CA ILE A 121 0.09 103.01 -53.50
C ILE A 121 -0.37 102.08 -52.37
N SER A 122 -1.66 102.09 -52.03
CA SER A 122 -2.23 101.19 -51.01
C SER A 122 -2.01 99.71 -51.36
N LYS A 123 -2.22 99.31 -52.63
CA LYS A 123 -1.95 97.94 -53.10
C LYS A 123 -0.48 97.55 -53.03
N LEU A 124 0.43 98.49 -53.31
CA LEU A 124 1.87 98.26 -53.18
C LEU A 124 2.28 98.08 -51.71
N VAL A 125 1.83 98.99 -50.82
CA VAL A 125 2.11 98.92 -49.38
C VAL A 125 1.56 97.64 -48.74
N SER A 126 0.39 97.14 -49.15
CA SER A 126 -0.13 95.85 -48.65
C SER A 126 0.72 94.66 -49.14
N ALA A 127 1.11 94.63 -50.41
CA ALA A 127 1.93 93.54 -50.96
C ALA A 127 3.35 93.48 -50.37
N LEU A 128 3.87 94.60 -49.87
CA LEU A 128 5.14 94.67 -49.13
C LEU A 128 4.98 94.12 -47.71
N ARG A 129 3.93 94.53 -46.99
CA ARG A 129 3.65 94.05 -45.62
C ARG A 129 3.43 92.53 -45.55
N GLU A 130 2.78 91.93 -46.55
CA GLU A 130 2.65 90.46 -46.66
C GLU A 130 4.00 89.73 -46.72
N ARG A 131 5.06 90.41 -47.17
CA ARG A 131 6.43 89.90 -47.27
C ARG A 131 7.33 90.38 -46.12
N GLY A 132 6.77 91.08 -45.13
CA GLY A 132 7.52 91.65 -44.01
C GLY A 132 8.38 92.86 -44.36
N LEU A 133 8.17 93.49 -45.52
CA LEU A 133 8.93 94.65 -46.00
C LEU A 133 8.12 95.95 -45.88
N ASP A 134 8.82 97.08 -45.78
CA ASP A 134 8.24 98.41 -45.89
C ASP A 134 8.74 99.19 -47.14
N LEU A 135 8.54 100.52 -47.16
CA LEU A 135 8.95 101.38 -48.27
C LEU A 135 10.44 101.80 -48.17
N ASP A 136 10.99 101.84 -46.96
CA ASP A 136 12.37 102.21 -46.69
C ASP A 136 13.29 101.02 -47.04
N ASP A 137 12.82 99.79 -46.87
CA ASP A 137 13.44 98.56 -47.39
C ASP A 137 13.57 98.58 -48.92
N LEU A 138 12.52 99.03 -49.63
CA LEU A 138 12.54 99.18 -51.09
C LEU A 138 13.53 100.25 -51.54
N GLU A 139 13.55 101.41 -50.88
CA GLU A 139 14.50 102.48 -51.17
C GLU A 139 15.94 102.02 -50.91
N SER A 140 16.17 101.31 -49.80
CA SER A 140 17.46 100.70 -49.47
C SER A 140 17.89 99.68 -50.53
N GLY A 141 16.97 98.79 -50.96
CA GLY A 141 17.21 97.83 -52.03
C GLY A 141 17.53 98.50 -53.38
N LEU A 142 16.82 99.56 -53.75
CA LEU A 142 17.09 100.35 -54.95
C LEU A 142 18.46 101.04 -54.89
N ASN A 143 18.82 101.62 -53.74
CA ASN A 143 20.13 102.24 -53.52
C ASN A 143 21.28 101.22 -53.61
N VAL A 144 21.09 99.99 -53.13
CA VAL A 144 22.04 98.88 -53.32
C VAL A 144 22.15 98.49 -54.80
N LEU A 145 21.02 98.32 -55.50
CA LEU A 145 21.01 98.00 -56.94
C LEU A 145 21.66 99.10 -57.80
N GLU A 146 21.42 100.38 -57.49
CA GLU A 146 22.13 101.49 -58.14
C GLU A 146 23.63 101.47 -57.87
N SER A 147 24.04 101.17 -56.63
CA SER A 147 25.45 101.11 -56.25
C SER A 147 26.16 99.96 -56.95
N LEU A 148 25.51 98.80 -57.08
CA LEU A 148 26.00 97.67 -57.87
C LEU A 148 26.13 98.02 -59.36
N ARG A 149 25.14 98.74 -59.93
CA ARG A 149 25.19 99.23 -61.31
C ARG A 149 26.30 100.27 -61.54
N LYS A 150 26.68 101.04 -60.52
CA LYS A 150 27.82 101.99 -60.55
C LYS A 150 29.18 101.29 -60.44
N LEU A 151 29.23 100.05 -59.97
CA LEU A 151 30.42 99.20 -59.83
C LEU A 151 30.58 98.19 -60.99
N ASP A 152 29.86 98.40 -62.10
CA ASP A 152 29.87 97.57 -63.32
C ASP A 152 29.53 96.08 -63.09
N HIS A 153 28.82 95.78 -62.00
CA HIS A 153 28.31 94.45 -61.69
C HIS A 153 26.88 94.31 -62.22
N ASP A 154 26.62 93.23 -62.96
CA ASP A 154 25.29 92.92 -63.51
C ASP A 154 24.31 92.50 -62.39
N PRO A 155 23.30 93.32 -62.06
CA PRO A 155 22.37 93.01 -60.98
C PRO A 155 21.54 91.75 -61.26
N SER A 156 21.35 91.39 -62.53
CA SER A 156 20.61 90.21 -62.97
C SER A 156 21.29 88.93 -62.48
N LYS A 157 22.62 88.85 -62.62
CA LYS A 157 23.42 87.71 -62.15
C LYS A 157 23.40 87.60 -60.63
N ILE A 158 23.45 88.73 -59.92
CA ILE A 158 23.36 88.74 -58.45
C ILE A 158 21.99 88.22 -58.00
N LEU A 159 20.90 88.61 -58.68
CA LEU A 159 19.55 88.09 -58.42
C LEU A 159 19.41 86.58 -58.75
N GLU A 160 20.10 86.08 -59.77
CA GLU A 160 20.16 84.64 -60.06
C GLU A 160 20.93 83.86 -58.99
N GLU A 161 22.08 84.36 -58.52
CA GLU A 161 22.81 83.73 -57.41
C GLU A 161 22.04 83.80 -56.09
N LEU A 162 21.29 84.88 -55.82
CA LEU A 162 20.40 84.98 -54.65
C LEU A 162 19.25 83.97 -54.72
N LYS A 163 18.66 83.72 -55.89
CA LYS A 163 17.66 82.64 -56.08
C LYS A 163 18.26 81.26 -55.83
N LYS A 164 19.43 80.96 -56.41
CA LYS A 164 20.15 79.70 -56.14
C LYS A 164 20.45 79.55 -54.66
N HIS A 165 20.79 80.63 -53.96
CA HIS A 165 21.00 80.61 -52.51
C HIS A 165 19.71 80.33 -51.74
N GLU A 166 18.57 80.91 -52.13
CA GLU A 166 17.26 80.61 -51.55
C GLU A 166 16.87 79.13 -51.76
N ASP A 167 17.04 78.60 -52.98
CA ASP A 167 16.76 77.20 -53.30
C ASP A 167 17.67 76.25 -52.50
N LEU A 168 18.96 76.56 -52.37
CA LEU A 168 19.90 75.81 -51.52
C LEU A 168 19.56 75.91 -50.03
N MET A 169 19.06 77.05 -49.54
CA MET A 169 18.59 77.16 -48.15
C MET A 169 17.37 76.27 -47.90
N ARG A 170 16.42 76.20 -48.84
CA ARG A 170 15.28 75.27 -48.76
C ARG A 170 15.73 73.82 -48.77
N GLU A 171 16.66 73.44 -49.65
CA GLU A 171 17.21 72.08 -49.68
C GLU A 171 17.93 71.73 -48.35
N VAL A 172 18.67 72.67 -47.77
CA VAL A 172 19.30 72.50 -46.44
C VAL A 172 18.24 72.34 -45.33
N GLU A 173 17.13 73.06 -45.40
CA GLU A 173 16.02 72.93 -44.43
C GLU A 173 15.29 71.58 -44.58
N ASP A 174 14.99 71.15 -45.79
CA ASP A 174 14.43 69.82 -46.09
C ASP A 174 15.35 68.69 -45.61
N LEU A 175 16.66 68.80 -45.85
CA LEU A 175 17.65 67.83 -45.39
C LEU A 175 17.76 67.83 -43.86
N ARG A 176 17.62 68.98 -43.20
CA ARG A 176 17.55 69.07 -41.73
C ARG A 176 16.29 68.41 -41.19
N SER A 177 15.12 68.59 -41.83
CA SER A 177 13.88 67.90 -41.44
C SER A 177 14.03 66.40 -41.54
N LYS A 178 14.47 65.89 -42.70
CA LYS A 178 14.74 64.45 -42.93
C LYS A 178 15.76 63.88 -41.94
N THR A 179 16.80 64.65 -41.60
CA THR A 179 17.77 64.26 -40.57
C THR A 179 17.14 64.20 -39.17
N GLY A 180 16.19 65.09 -38.87
CA GLY A 180 15.40 65.07 -37.64
C GLY A 180 14.50 63.84 -37.54
N GLU A 181 13.78 63.53 -38.63
CA GLU A 181 12.91 62.35 -38.78
C GLU A 181 13.71 61.05 -38.61
N LEU A 182 14.80 60.87 -39.36
CA LEU A 182 15.66 59.68 -39.23
C LEU A 182 16.26 59.53 -37.83
N ARG A 183 16.55 60.64 -37.13
CA ARG A 183 17.00 60.61 -35.72
C ARG A 183 15.88 60.26 -34.73
N LEU A 184 14.61 60.43 -35.08
CA LEU A 184 13.49 59.93 -34.29
C LEU A 184 13.33 58.43 -34.54
N GLU A 185 13.30 58.01 -35.81
CA GLU A 185 13.19 56.60 -36.21
C GLU A 185 14.31 55.73 -35.61
N ILE A 186 15.58 56.19 -35.65
CA ILE A 186 16.70 55.48 -35.02
C ILE A 186 16.47 55.29 -33.51
N ARG A 187 15.97 56.31 -32.79
CA ARG A 187 15.69 56.21 -31.35
C ARG A 187 14.55 55.24 -31.05
N GLU A 188 13.51 55.22 -31.88
CA GLU A 188 12.39 54.26 -31.75
C GLU A 188 12.86 52.83 -32.03
N LEU A 189 13.70 52.63 -33.05
CA LEU A 189 14.31 51.32 -33.36
C LEU A 189 15.28 50.86 -32.25
N GLU A 190 16.05 51.76 -31.65
CA GLU A 190 16.90 51.45 -30.49
C GLU A 190 16.08 51.05 -29.25
N GLN A 191 15.00 51.77 -28.94
CA GLN A 191 14.07 51.39 -27.86
C GLN A 191 13.44 50.02 -28.13
N ARG A 192 12.99 49.76 -29.36
CA ARG A 192 12.43 48.46 -29.75
C ARG A 192 13.46 47.33 -29.67
N ARG A 193 14.71 47.58 -30.05
CA ARG A 193 15.82 46.63 -29.90
C ARG A 193 16.09 46.30 -28.43
N LEU A 194 16.07 47.30 -27.53
CA LEU A 194 16.24 47.07 -26.09
C LEU A 194 15.11 46.24 -25.52
N ALA A 195 13.85 46.54 -25.87
CA ALA A 195 12.70 45.75 -25.46
C ALA A 195 12.80 44.28 -25.90
N LEU A 196 13.19 44.03 -27.16
CA LEU A 196 13.42 42.67 -27.68
C LEU A 196 14.56 41.94 -26.97
N LEU A 197 15.62 42.64 -26.56
CA LEU A 197 16.72 42.02 -25.79
C LEU A 197 16.27 41.60 -24.39
N ASP A 198 15.40 42.36 -23.73
CA ASP A 198 14.83 41.96 -22.43
C ASP A 198 13.76 40.85 -22.57
N GLU A 199 12.99 40.80 -23.67
CA GLU A 199 12.14 39.65 -23.99
C GLU A 199 12.98 38.38 -24.20
N ILE A 200 14.07 38.46 -24.98
CA ILE A 200 15.01 37.35 -25.17
C ILE A 200 15.61 36.90 -23.84
N ARG A 201 15.98 37.82 -22.94
CA ARG A 201 16.48 37.48 -21.60
C ARG A 201 15.46 36.66 -20.80
N ARG A 202 14.20 37.11 -20.76
CA ARG A 202 13.11 36.38 -20.08
C ARG A 202 12.85 35.01 -20.68
N ILE A 203 12.97 34.86 -22.00
CA ILE A 203 12.87 33.55 -22.66
C ILE A 203 13.98 32.61 -22.17
N HIS A 204 15.23 33.07 -22.09
CA HIS A 204 16.34 32.25 -21.55
C HIS A 204 16.14 31.88 -20.07
N GLU A 205 15.60 32.78 -19.25
CA GLU A 205 15.24 32.50 -17.85
C GLU A 205 14.15 31.41 -17.76
N ILE A 206 13.12 31.48 -18.61
CA ILE A 206 12.06 30.47 -18.71
C ILE A 206 12.60 29.14 -19.24
N GLU A 207 13.51 29.14 -20.22
CA GLU A 207 14.16 27.93 -20.73
C GLU A 207 15.04 27.26 -19.67
N GLY A 208 15.73 28.04 -18.83
CA GLY A 208 16.45 27.55 -17.65
C GLY A 208 15.54 26.80 -16.69
N GLY A 209 14.48 27.47 -16.19
CA GLY A 209 13.50 26.84 -15.29
C GLY A 209 12.77 25.65 -15.92
N LEU A 210 12.52 25.67 -17.23
CA LEU A 210 11.94 24.53 -17.95
C LEU A 210 12.89 23.32 -17.99
N ASN A 211 14.21 23.53 -18.02
CA ASN A 211 15.18 22.45 -17.97
C ASN A 211 15.34 21.91 -16.54
N GLU A 212 15.33 22.76 -15.53
CA GLU A 212 15.28 22.33 -14.11
C GLU A 212 14.06 21.44 -13.84
N ILE A 213 12.86 21.86 -14.29
CA ILE A 213 11.62 21.07 -14.18
C ILE A 213 11.72 19.73 -14.93
N LYS A 214 12.40 19.67 -16.08
CA LYS A 214 12.63 18.39 -16.79
C LYS A 214 13.54 17.45 -16.00
N GLU A 215 14.60 17.97 -15.38
CA GLU A 215 15.49 17.17 -14.53
C GLU A 215 14.77 16.64 -13.29
N GLU A 216 13.93 17.45 -12.65
CA GLU A 216 13.07 17.02 -11.53
C GLU A 216 12.06 15.96 -11.97
N LEU A 217 11.40 16.13 -13.12
CA LEU A 217 10.49 15.13 -13.68
C LEU A 217 11.18 13.79 -13.98
N GLU A 218 12.44 13.81 -14.42
CA GLU A 218 13.19 12.57 -14.68
C GLU A 218 13.65 11.90 -13.38
N LYS A 219 14.04 12.66 -12.34
CA LYS A 219 14.30 12.12 -10.99
C LYS A 219 13.04 11.44 -10.43
N LEU A 220 11.90 12.12 -10.45
CA LEU A 220 10.61 11.58 -9.99
C LEU A 220 10.14 10.36 -10.79
N ARG A 221 10.51 10.24 -12.07
CA ARG A 221 10.27 9.03 -12.87
C ARG A 221 11.10 7.86 -12.40
N ASN A 222 12.39 8.09 -12.11
CA ASN A 222 13.29 7.05 -11.62
C ASN A 222 12.85 6.55 -10.23
N GLU A 223 12.58 7.47 -9.29
CA GLU A 223 12.03 7.15 -7.96
C GLU A 223 10.74 6.32 -8.05
N ARG A 224 9.85 6.65 -9.01
CA ARG A 224 8.63 5.87 -9.26
C ARG A 224 8.91 4.45 -9.76
N GLU A 225 9.91 4.24 -10.63
CA GLU A 225 10.27 2.89 -11.07
C GLU A 225 10.97 2.09 -9.97
N GLU A 226 11.80 2.73 -9.14
CA GLU A 226 12.38 2.11 -7.94
C GLU A 226 11.28 1.64 -6.97
N ILE A 227 10.32 2.51 -6.63
CA ILE A 227 9.18 2.16 -5.76
C ILE A 227 8.32 1.03 -6.35
N LYS A 228 8.14 0.97 -7.68
CA LYS A 228 7.45 -0.15 -8.33
C LYS A 228 8.20 -1.46 -8.14
N HIS A 229 9.52 -1.46 -8.34
CA HIS A 229 10.34 -2.67 -8.14
C HIS A 229 10.35 -3.13 -6.68
N GLU A 230 10.38 -2.21 -5.71
CA GLU A 230 10.19 -2.54 -4.29
C GLU A 230 8.83 -3.21 -4.05
N ILE A 231 7.75 -2.66 -4.62
CA ILE A 231 6.39 -3.24 -4.52
C ILE A 231 6.33 -4.65 -5.14
N GLU A 232 6.93 -4.86 -6.31
CA GLU A 232 7.01 -6.18 -6.96
C GLU A 232 7.80 -7.19 -6.11
N GLU A 233 8.88 -6.75 -5.46
CA GLU A 233 9.64 -7.59 -4.54
C GLU A 233 8.82 -7.95 -3.28
N GLN A 234 8.14 -6.97 -2.66
CA GLN A 234 7.28 -7.22 -1.50
C GLN A 234 6.11 -8.14 -1.84
N ILE A 235 5.49 -8.00 -3.02
CA ILE A 235 4.45 -8.93 -3.51
C ILE A 235 5.01 -10.34 -3.65
N SER A 236 6.25 -10.49 -4.11
CA SER A 236 6.92 -11.79 -4.26
C SER A 236 7.24 -12.42 -2.89
N ARG A 237 7.73 -11.62 -1.93
CA ARG A 237 7.93 -12.04 -0.54
C ARG A 237 6.62 -12.47 0.13
N LEU A 238 5.54 -11.69 -0.04
CA LEU A 238 4.19 -12.04 0.47
C LEU A 238 3.65 -13.34 -0.12
N LYS A 239 3.93 -13.64 -1.39
CA LYS A 239 3.59 -14.95 -2.00
C LYS A 239 4.38 -16.10 -1.35
N SER A 240 5.67 -15.94 -1.07
CA SER A 240 6.46 -16.95 -0.35
C SER A 240 5.86 -17.24 1.03
N VAL A 241 5.65 -16.18 1.84
CA VAL A 241 5.07 -16.29 3.18
C VAL A 241 3.67 -16.92 3.17
N LYS A 242 2.86 -16.64 2.14
CA LYS A 242 1.55 -17.29 1.96
C LYS A 242 1.69 -18.79 1.69
N ASN A 243 2.61 -19.20 0.84
CA ASN A 243 2.86 -20.62 0.55
C ASN A 243 3.38 -21.35 1.80
N GLU A 244 4.32 -20.75 2.53
CA GLU A 244 4.83 -21.27 3.81
C GLU A 244 3.70 -21.43 4.85
N LEU A 245 2.75 -20.48 4.90
CA LEU A 245 1.57 -20.58 5.77
C LEU A 245 0.64 -21.75 5.35
N GLU A 246 0.45 -21.97 4.05
CA GLU A 246 -0.34 -23.09 3.51
C GLU A 246 0.31 -24.45 3.83
N GLU A 247 1.65 -24.55 3.74
CA GLU A 247 2.40 -25.74 4.18
C GLU A 247 2.27 -25.98 5.68
N LEU A 248 2.39 -24.94 6.52
CA LEU A 248 2.19 -25.02 7.97
C LEU A 248 0.76 -25.44 8.35
N MET A 249 -0.25 -24.99 7.60
CA MET A 249 -1.62 -25.48 7.75
C MET A 249 -1.75 -26.97 7.39
N GLY A 250 -1.05 -27.43 6.33
CA GLY A 250 -0.94 -28.85 5.99
C GLY A 250 -0.33 -29.67 7.13
N PHE A 251 0.79 -29.22 7.70
CA PHE A 251 1.40 -29.87 8.87
C PHE A 251 0.48 -29.88 10.11
N LYS A 252 -0.30 -28.82 10.33
CA LYS A 252 -1.28 -28.81 11.44
C LYS A 252 -2.32 -29.92 11.28
N ALA A 253 -2.86 -30.11 10.07
CA ALA A 253 -3.81 -31.19 9.79
C ALA A 253 -3.19 -32.59 9.97
N THR A 254 -1.94 -32.79 9.56
CA THR A 254 -1.25 -34.09 9.80
C THR A 254 -0.99 -34.33 11.29
N ILE A 255 -0.69 -33.30 12.08
CA ILE A 255 -0.55 -33.40 13.54
C ILE A 255 -1.88 -33.76 14.21
N GLU A 256 -3.01 -33.22 13.73
CA GLU A 256 -4.34 -33.57 14.24
C GLU A 256 -4.68 -35.05 13.95
N ASN A 257 -4.49 -35.52 12.71
CA ASN A 257 -4.63 -36.93 12.36
C ASN A 257 -3.71 -37.85 13.19
N LEU A 258 -2.45 -37.45 13.40
CA LEU A 258 -1.51 -38.23 14.21
C LEU A 258 -1.97 -38.32 15.68
N LYS A 259 -2.53 -37.26 16.25
CA LYS A 259 -3.13 -37.31 17.60
C LYS A 259 -4.29 -38.30 17.66
N GLU A 260 -5.18 -38.31 16.67
CA GLU A 260 -6.28 -39.29 16.62
C GLU A 260 -5.75 -40.73 16.57
N THR A 261 -4.75 -41.01 15.73
CA THR A 261 -4.14 -42.36 15.69
C THR A 261 -3.44 -42.74 17.00
N VAL A 262 -2.81 -41.78 17.70
CA VAL A 262 -2.21 -42.02 19.02
C VAL A 262 -3.26 -42.34 20.08
N GLU A 263 -4.40 -41.66 20.08
CA GLU A 263 -5.51 -42.00 21.01
C GLU A 263 -6.17 -43.34 20.67
N GLN A 264 -6.30 -43.70 19.39
CA GLN A 264 -6.76 -45.03 18.97
C GLN A 264 -5.80 -46.13 19.47
N LEU A 265 -4.50 -45.98 19.26
CA LEU A 265 -3.49 -46.94 19.73
C LEU A 265 -3.42 -47.01 21.28
N ARG A 266 -3.68 -45.92 21.99
CA ARG A 266 -3.82 -45.93 23.47
C ARG A 266 -5.01 -46.76 23.91
N ALA A 267 -6.16 -46.59 23.27
CA ALA A 267 -7.36 -47.39 23.56
C ALA A 267 -7.15 -48.88 23.25
N GLU A 268 -6.46 -49.20 22.14
CA GLU A 268 -6.10 -50.57 21.79
C GLU A 268 -5.15 -51.21 22.82
N ILE A 269 -4.11 -50.49 23.26
CA ILE A 269 -3.20 -50.96 24.32
C ILE A 269 -3.95 -51.25 25.62
N GLU A 270 -4.92 -50.41 26.01
CA GLU A 270 -5.67 -50.61 27.25
C GLU A 270 -6.65 -51.79 27.14
N ASN A 271 -7.26 -52.00 25.96
CA ASN A 271 -8.05 -53.21 25.67
C ASN A 271 -7.19 -54.47 25.75
N LEU A 272 -6.00 -54.48 25.11
CA LEU A 272 -5.06 -55.60 25.14
C LEU A 272 -4.56 -55.92 26.55
N ARG A 273 -4.35 -54.90 27.40
CA ARG A 273 -4.06 -55.09 28.84
C ARG A 273 -5.24 -55.71 29.58
N GLY A 274 -6.47 -55.29 29.25
CA GLY A 274 -7.69 -55.90 29.74
C GLY A 274 -7.76 -57.39 29.39
N GLU A 275 -7.48 -57.76 28.13
CA GLU A 275 -7.40 -59.16 27.69
C GLU A 275 -6.26 -59.93 28.37
N GLU A 276 -5.06 -59.34 28.49
CA GLU A 276 -3.94 -59.95 29.21
C GLU A 276 -4.32 -60.25 30.68
N SER A 277 -5.01 -59.33 31.35
CA SER A 277 -5.48 -59.53 32.73
C SER A 277 -6.48 -60.68 32.86
N LYS A 278 -7.40 -60.84 31.90
CA LYS A 278 -8.39 -61.93 31.86
C LYS A 278 -7.71 -63.28 31.63
N LEU A 279 -6.80 -63.34 30.65
CA LEU A 279 -6.02 -64.55 30.37
C LEU A 279 -5.14 -64.94 31.56
N ARG A 280 -4.56 -63.97 32.29
CA ARG A 280 -3.84 -64.22 33.55
C ARG A 280 -4.74 -64.80 34.64
N SER A 281 -5.99 -64.34 34.80
CA SER A 281 -6.94 -64.97 35.74
C SER A 281 -7.37 -66.37 35.30
N GLU A 282 -7.67 -66.58 34.01
CA GLU A 282 -8.04 -67.90 33.47
C GLU A 282 -6.91 -68.92 33.67
N ILE A 283 -5.65 -68.52 33.44
CA ILE A 283 -4.47 -69.36 33.71
C ILE A 283 -4.36 -69.69 35.21
N ALA A 284 -4.63 -68.74 36.10
CA ALA A 284 -4.60 -68.97 37.54
C ALA A 284 -5.69 -69.96 38.00
N GLU A 285 -6.91 -69.83 37.46
CA GLU A 285 -8.01 -70.78 37.70
C GLU A 285 -7.67 -72.19 37.19
N LEU A 286 -7.15 -72.31 35.96
CA LEU A 286 -6.72 -73.59 35.39
C LEU A 286 -5.57 -74.24 36.17
N LEU A 287 -4.66 -73.46 36.75
CA LEU A 287 -3.63 -73.97 37.65
C LEU A 287 -4.22 -74.47 38.99
N GLY A 288 -5.25 -73.81 39.52
CA GLY A 288 -6.02 -74.28 40.67
C GLY A 288 -6.72 -75.62 40.40
N VAL A 289 -7.49 -75.71 39.31
CA VAL A 289 -8.16 -76.94 38.87
C VAL A 289 -7.16 -78.07 38.63
N ARG A 290 -5.96 -77.76 38.11
CA ARG A 290 -4.89 -78.76 37.98
C ARG A 290 -4.40 -79.27 39.34
N ALA A 291 -4.21 -78.39 40.32
CA ALA A 291 -3.80 -78.80 41.67
C ALA A 291 -4.86 -79.71 42.31
N GLU A 292 -6.14 -79.36 42.21
CA GLU A 292 -7.26 -80.20 42.65
C GLU A 292 -7.28 -81.57 41.94
N ALA A 293 -7.02 -81.60 40.63
CA ALA A 293 -6.92 -82.86 39.88
C ALA A 293 -5.71 -83.72 40.30
N GLU A 294 -4.58 -83.11 40.65
CA GLU A 294 -3.41 -83.80 41.20
C GLU A 294 -3.70 -84.34 42.63
N GLU A 295 -4.44 -83.60 43.47
CA GLU A 295 -4.94 -84.09 44.78
C GLU A 295 -5.91 -85.26 44.64
N ILE A 296 -6.93 -85.16 43.77
CA ILE A 296 -7.88 -86.24 43.49
C ILE A 296 -7.15 -87.49 42.97
N SER A 297 -6.18 -87.32 42.07
CA SER A 297 -5.35 -88.41 41.55
C SER A 297 -4.55 -89.11 42.65
N ASN A 298 -3.98 -88.36 43.58
CA ASN A 298 -3.23 -88.92 44.71
C ASN A 298 -4.16 -89.59 45.74
N GLY A 299 -5.32 -89.01 46.04
CA GLY A 299 -6.35 -89.64 46.87
C GLY A 299 -6.87 -90.95 46.26
N LEU A 300 -7.05 -91.01 44.94
CA LEU A 300 -7.49 -92.20 44.23
C LEU A 300 -6.40 -93.30 44.19
N LYS A 301 -5.11 -92.95 44.14
CA LYS A 301 -4.01 -93.90 44.35
C LYS A 301 -4.03 -94.47 45.77
N ALA A 302 -4.13 -93.62 46.80
CA ALA A 302 -4.18 -94.06 48.20
C ALA A 302 -5.40 -94.98 48.46
N ALA A 303 -6.56 -94.65 47.90
CA ALA A 303 -7.75 -95.49 47.97
C ALA A 303 -7.56 -96.85 47.28
N ARG A 304 -6.86 -96.91 46.14
CA ARG A 304 -6.50 -98.18 45.47
C ARG A 304 -5.53 -99.03 46.29
N GLU A 305 -4.51 -98.42 46.89
CA GLU A 305 -3.57 -99.13 47.76
C GLU A 305 -4.26 -99.74 48.99
N GLU A 306 -5.21 -99.00 49.59
CA GLU A 306 -5.99 -99.51 50.72
C GLU A 306 -6.95 -100.62 50.28
N LEU A 307 -7.57 -100.50 49.10
CA LEU A 307 -8.43 -101.54 48.53
C LEU A 307 -7.63 -102.84 48.27
N GLU A 308 -6.40 -102.74 47.74
CA GLU A 308 -5.49 -103.89 47.57
C GLU A 308 -5.08 -104.54 48.91
N ARG A 309 -4.92 -103.75 49.98
CA ARG A 309 -4.71 -104.28 51.35
C ARG A 309 -5.94 -105.04 51.85
N LEU A 310 -7.13 -104.46 51.68
CA LEU A 310 -8.39 -105.08 52.09
C LEU A 310 -8.64 -106.39 51.33
N GLU A 311 -8.38 -106.43 50.02
CA GLU A 311 -8.46 -107.65 49.21
C GLU A 311 -7.53 -108.76 49.75
N LYS A 312 -6.26 -108.43 50.05
CA LYS A 312 -5.31 -109.39 50.65
C LYS A 312 -5.77 -109.88 52.03
N MET A 313 -6.37 -109.01 52.86
CA MET A 313 -6.96 -109.45 54.13
C MET A 313 -8.14 -110.38 53.93
N VAL A 314 -9.06 -110.06 53.01
CA VAL A 314 -10.22 -110.91 52.67
C VAL A 314 -9.74 -112.28 52.20
N GLU A 315 -8.74 -112.34 51.33
CA GLU A 315 -8.19 -113.61 50.85
C GLU A 315 -7.56 -114.43 51.98
N SER A 316 -6.79 -113.80 52.88
CA SER A 316 -6.27 -114.47 54.07
C SER A 316 -7.40 -115.02 54.97
N LYS A 317 -8.53 -114.31 55.06
CA LYS A 317 -9.69 -114.72 55.87
C LYS A 317 -10.45 -115.88 55.23
N LYS A 318 -10.60 -115.93 53.90
CA LYS A 318 -11.14 -117.10 53.19
C LYS A 318 -10.29 -118.35 53.47
N SER A 319 -8.97 -118.26 53.28
CA SER A 319 -8.07 -119.41 53.53
C SER A 319 -8.09 -119.89 54.99
N TYR A 320 -8.45 -119.03 55.94
CA TYR A 320 -8.63 -119.41 57.34
C TYR A 320 -9.97 -120.13 57.57
N VAL A 321 -11.05 -119.69 56.91
CA VAL A 321 -12.37 -120.34 56.97
C VAL A 321 -12.31 -121.75 56.37
N GLU A 322 -11.72 -121.91 55.18
CA GLU A 322 -11.52 -123.22 54.53
C GLU A 322 -10.79 -124.22 55.46
N LEU A 323 -9.84 -123.73 56.26
CA LEU A 323 -9.10 -124.57 57.21
C LEU A 323 -9.98 -125.04 58.38
N VAL A 324 -10.80 -124.14 58.94
CA VAL A 324 -11.69 -124.44 60.07
C VAL A 324 -12.82 -125.38 59.63
N GLU A 325 -13.36 -125.21 58.43
CA GLU A 325 -14.32 -126.17 57.84
C GLU A 325 -13.69 -127.56 57.67
N GLY A 326 -12.41 -127.62 57.27
CA GLY A 326 -11.63 -128.86 57.21
C GLY A 326 -11.36 -129.49 58.59
N GLU A 327 -11.16 -128.71 59.64
CA GLU A 327 -11.01 -129.19 61.03
C GLU A 327 -12.33 -129.76 61.59
N ASP A 328 -13.47 -129.14 61.32
CA ASP A 328 -14.79 -129.58 61.80
C ASP A 328 -15.20 -130.93 61.16
N ALA A 329 -15.00 -131.07 59.84
CA ALA A 329 -15.23 -132.33 59.13
C ALA A 329 -14.38 -133.49 59.71
N ALA A 330 -13.14 -133.20 60.13
CA ALA A 330 -12.24 -134.18 60.73
C ALA A 330 -12.63 -134.56 62.16
N ALA A 331 -13.07 -133.59 62.96
CA ALA A 331 -13.60 -133.83 64.30
C ALA A 331 -14.84 -134.73 64.22
N TYR A 332 -15.71 -134.51 63.24
CA TYR A 332 -16.87 -135.36 62.95
C TYR A 332 -16.47 -136.81 62.59
N ALA A 333 -15.51 -137.00 61.67
CA ALA A 333 -15.01 -138.32 61.30
C ALA A 333 -14.39 -139.09 62.49
N ILE A 334 -13.59 -138.41 63.33
CA ILE A 334 -13.00 -139.01 64.54
C ILE A 334 -14.10 -139.41 65.53
N LEU A 335 -15.10 -138.55 65.77
CA LEU A 335 -16.23 -138.87 66.66
C LEU A 335 -17.03 -140.09 66.17
N LYS A 336 -17.22 -140.22 64.85
CA LYS A 336 -17.92 -141.37 64.23
C LYS A 336 -17.17 -142.68 64.47
N ILE A 337 -15.85 -142.71 64.26
CA ILE A 337 -14.98 -143.89 64.50
C ILE A 337 -15.00 -144.34 65.98
N PHE A 338 -15.06 -143.40 66.93
CA PHE A 338 -15.15 -143.74 68.36
C PHE A 338 -16.54 -144.18 68.82
N SER A 339 -17.60 -143.86 68.05
CA SER A 339 -18.99 -144.16 68.41
C SER A 339 -19.44 -145.55 67.96
N ASP A 340 -19.01 -146.01 66.78
CA ASP A 340 -19.25 -147.37 66.29
C ASP A 340 -18.07 -147.88 65.44
N PRO A 341 -17.13 -148.66 66.01
CA PRO A 341 -15.99 -149.21 65.28
C PRO A 341 -16.37 -150.30 64.26
N SER A 342 -17.65 -150.68 64.16
CA SER A 342 -18.15 -151.71 63.25
C SER A 342 -18.76 -151.13 61.96
N GLY A 343 -19.01 -149.81 61.93
CA GLY A 343 -19.72 -149.10 60.85
C GLY A 343 -18.86 -148.07 60.11
N VAL A 344 -17.54 -148.27 60.05
CA VAL A 344 -16.60 -147.34 59.40
C VAL A 344 -16.54 -147.61 57.90
N GLU A 345 -16.94 -146.63 57.09
CA GLU A 345 -16.87 -146.71 55.61
C GLU A 345 -15.54 -146.15 55.08
N ALA A 346 -15.20 -146.48 53.84
CA ALA A 346 -13.91 -146.10 53.24
C ALA A 346 -13.72 -144.57 53.14
N GLU A 347 -14.80 -143.83 52.93
CA GLU A 347 -14.82 -142.36 52.80
C GLU A 347 -14.46 -141.66 54.12
N ASP A 348 -14.87 -142.21 55.27
CA ASP A 348 -14.50 -141.67 56.61
C ASP A 348 -12.99 -141.82 56.88
N LEU A 349 -12.37 -142.88 56.34
CA LEU A 349 -10.92 -143.10 56.41
C LEU A 349 -10.15 -142.23 55.41
N GLU A 350 -10.74 -141.87 54.27
CA GLU A 350 -10.15 -140.92 53.33
C GLU A 350 -10.12 -139.50 53.90
N ALA A 351 -11.18 -139.02 54.55
CA ALA A 351 -11.18 -137.72 55.23
C ALA A 351 -10.04 -137.60 56.27
N LEU A 352 -9.79 -138.68 57.03
CA LEU A 352 -8.70 -138.76 58.00
C LEU A 352 -7.32 -138.88 57.33
N ALA A 353 -7.21 -139.57 56.20
CA ALA A 353 -6.00 -139.65 55.40
C ALA A 353 -5.66 -138.34 54.68
N GLU A 354 -6.66 -137.57 54.23
CA GLU A 354 -6.48 -136.24 53.66
C GLU A 354 -6.09 -135.20 54.71
N GLN A 355 -6.67 -135.26 55.92
CA GLN A 355 -6.21 -134.51 57.09
C GLN A 355 -4.74 -134.81 57.45
N LEU A 356 -4.34 -136.08 57.45
CA LEU A 356 -2.93 -136.44 57.66
C LEU A 356 -2.02 -135.98 56.51
N LYS A 357 -2.51 -135.95 55.26
CA LYS A 357 -1.79 -135.37 54.11
C LYS A 357 -1.70 -133.84 54.20
N SER A 358 -2.74 -133.13 54.62
CA SER A 358 -2.75 -131.66 54.73
C SER A 358 -1.86 -131.21 55.89
N LEU A 359 -1.94 -131.86 57.06
CA LEU A 359 -0.99 -131.68 58.17
C LEU A 359 0.45 -132.01 57.76
N ALA A 360 0.67 -133.02 56.91
CA ALA A 360 1.99 -133.31 56.35
C ALA A 360 2.48 -132.22 55.37
N LYS A 361 1.60 -131.57 54.59
CA LYS A 361 1.94 -130.40 53.75
C LYS A 361 2.28 -129.17 54.59
N VAL A 362 1.53 -128.91 55.68
CA VAL A 362 1.85 -127.86 56.67
C VAL A 362 3.24 -128.11 57.27
N LYS A 363 3.52 -129.33 57.74
CA LYS A 363 4.82 -129.72 58.32
C LYS A 363 5.98 -129.71 57.31
N LYS A 364 5.69 -129.83 56.00
CA LYS A 364 6.66 -129.65 54.91
C LYS A 364 6.86 -128.17 54.51
N GLY A 365 6.04 -127.25 55.02
CA GLY A 365 6.15 -125.82 54.77
C GLY A 365 5.48 -125.33 53.48
N GLU A 366 4.60 -126.13 52.87
CA GLU A 366 3.91 -125.77 51.61
C GLU A 366 2.75 -124.78 51.84
N VAL A 367 2.33 -124.54 53.10
CA VAL A 367 1.33 -123.53 53.48
C VAL A 367 1.95 -122.57 54.50
N SER A 368 2.58 -121.49 53.99
CA SER A 368 3.47 -120.60 54.77
C SER A 368 2.79 -119.80 55.88
N VAL A 369 1.46 -119.64 55.86
CA VAL A 369 0.70 -118.73 56.74
C VAL A 369 0.53 -119.29 58.16
N LEU A 370 0.63 -120.61 58.35
CA LEU A 370 0.22 -121.29 59.58
C LEU A 370 1.37 -121.74 60.51
N ARG A 371 2.62 -121.44 60.16
CA ARG A 371 3.81 -121.70 61.01
C ARG A 371 3.66 -121.28 62.49
N PRO A 372 3.02 -120.15 62.85
CA PRO A 372 2.88 -119.75 64.26
C PRO A 372 2.00 -120.69 65.11
N LEU A 373 1.09 -121.44 64.48
CA LEU A 373 0.14 -122.34 65.16
C LEU A 373 0.58 -123.81 65.15
N GLU A 374 1.62 -124.13 64.36
CA GLU A 374 2.26 -125.45 64.29
C GLU A 374 2.57 -126.07 65.67
N PRO A 375 3.07 -125.33 66.69
CA PRO A 375 3.33 -125.91 68.01
C PRO A 375 2.05 -126.37 68.70
N HIS A 376 0.96 -125.60 68.66
CA HIS A 376 -0.26 -125.92 69.41
C HIS A 376 -1.07 -127.05 68.77
N LEU A 377 -1.10 -127.12 67.43
CA LEU A 377 -1.71 -128.23 66.71
C LEU A 377 -0.94 -129.52 66.96
N LEU A 378 0.40 -129.48 66.88
CA LEU A 378 1.24 -130.64 67.22
C LEU A 378 1.10 -131.03 68.68
N GLU A 379 1.09 -130.10 69.65
CA GLU A 379 1.00 -130.43 71.07
C GLU A 379 -0.34 -131.09 71.41
N ARG A 380 -1.46 -130.62 70.83
CA ARG A 380 -2.80 -131.18 71.05
C ARG A 380 -2.94 -132.58 70.44
N VAL A 381 -2.46 -132.80 69.21
CA VAL A 381 -2.41 -134.14 68.59
C VAL A 381 -1.48 -135.07 69.35
N ARG A 382 -0.32 -134.57 69.77
CA ARG A 382 0.68 -135.32 70.57
C ARG A 382 0.13 -135.70 71.94
N GLN A 383 -0.64 -134.84 72.60
CA GLN A 383 -1.33 -135.15 73.86
C GLN A 383 -2.40 -136.23 73.68
N SER A 384 -3.19 -136.17 72.59
CA SER A 384 -4.12 -137.26 72.24
C SER A 384 -3.38 -138.59 72.03
N ILE A 385 -2.29 -138.59 71.25
CA ILE A 385 -1.47 -139.78 70.98
C ILE A 385 -0.77 -140.29 72.27
N ILE A 386 -0.25 -139.40 73.12
CA ILE A 386 0.40 -139.76 74.38
C ILE A 386 -0.61 -140.40 75.34
N ASN A 387 -1.81 -139.85 75.48
CA ASN A 387 -2.87 -140.43 76.30
C ASN A 387 -3.34 -141.80 75.76
N LEU A 388 -3.36 -141.99 74.44
CA LEU A 388 -3.70 -143.25 73.78
C LEU A 388 -2.61 -144.33 73.92
N ILE A 389 -1.33 -143.97 74.00
CA ILE A 389 -0.19 -144.91 73.93
C ILE A 389 0.49 -145.18 75.28
N MET A 390 0.46 -144.24 76.23
CA MET A 390 1.20 -144.35 77.51
C MET A 390 0.97 -145.61 78.36
N PRO A 391 -0.20 -146.28 78.36
CA PRO A 391 -0.35 -147.55 79.09
C PRO A 391 0.54 -148.68 78.56
N TYR A 392 0.95 -148.63 77.30
CA TYR A 392 1.54 -149.75 76.55
C TYR A 392 3.06 -149.66 76.31
N VAL A 393 3.71 -148.52 76.57
CA VAL A 393 5.13 -148.27 76.21
C VAL A 393 6.03 -147.97 77.43
N ARG A 394 5.74 -148.60 78.58
CA ARG A 394 6.73 -148.73 79.66
C ARG A 394 7.93 -149.58 79.16
N LYS A 395 9.19 -149.11 79.32
CA LYS A 395 10.40 -149.87 79.78
C LYS A 395 11.80 -149.57 79.18
N GLU A 396 12.01 -148.77 78.11
CA GLU A 396 13.32 -148.77 77.39
C GLU A 396 14.09 -147.41 77.24
N PHE A 397 15.08 -147.21 78.14
CA PHE A 397 16.46 -146.61 77.99
C PHE A 397 16.81 -145.27 77.25
N VAL A 398 17.43 -144.30 77.99
CA VAL A 398 18.86 -143.86 77.75
C VAL A 398 19.29 -142.48 78.37
N PRO A 399 20.40 -141.78 77.93
CA PRO A 399 21.24 -140.89 78.80
C PRO A 399 21.58 -139.44 78.32
N ARG A 400 22.46 -138.74 79.09
CA ARG A 400 22.76 -137.27 79.11
C ARG A 400 24.00 -136.70 78.37
N LYS A 401 24.95 -137.48 77.82
CA LYS A 401 26.29 -136.95 77.40
C LYS A 401 26.34 -135.93 76.24
N ALA A 402 25.22 -135.66 75.56
CA ALA A 402 25.20 -134.74 74.41
C ALA A 402 25.29 -133.24 74.77
N PHE A 403 24.97 -132.86 76.01
CA PHE A 403 24.73 -131.46 76.36
C PHE A 403 26.00 -130.58 76.46
N GLU A 404 27.11 -131.13 76.96
CA GLU A 404 28.31 -130.36 77.33
C GLU A 404 29.10 -129.79 76.13
N ARG A 405 28.90 -130.31 74.90
CA ARG A 405 29.62 -129.79 73.71
C ARG A 405 29.10 -128.43 73.25
N ILE A 406 27.79 -128.22 73.33
CA ILE A 406 27.08 -127.08 72.71
C ILE A 406 27.47 -125.75 73.39
N GLU A 407 27.75 -125.77 74.69
CA GLU A 407 28.06 -124.58 75.48
C GLU A 407 29.42 -123.95 75.11
N SER A 408 30.35 -124.76 74.60
CA SER A 408 31.71 -124.32 74.27
C SER A 408 31.82 -123.46 73.00
N GLU A 409 30.91 -123.63 72.04
CA GLU A 409 30.97 -122.94 70.74
C GLU A 409 30.42 -121.50 70.83
N LEU A 410 29.43 -121.26 71.69
CA LEU A 410 28.78 -119.96 71.87
C LEU A 410 29.74 -118.84 72.31
N ARG A 411 30.73 -119.14 73.17
CA ARG A 411 31.70 -118.14 73.67
C ARG A 411 32.61 -117.57 72.57
N ARG A 412 32.95 -118.35 71.54
CA ARG A 412 33.85 -117.88 70.46
C ARG A 412 33.20 -116.88 69.50
N LEU A 413 31.88 -116.87 69.42
CA LEU A 413 31.14 -116.00 68.50
C LEU A 413 30.96 -114.58 69.05
N SER A 414 30.92 -114.38 70.37
CA SER A 414 30.75 -113.05 70.98
C SER A 414 31.98 -112.14 70.82
N GLU A 415 33.20 -112.69 70.90
CA GLU A 415 34.45 -111.92 70.83
C GLU A 415 34.71 -111.34 69.42
N ARG A 416 34.19 -112.00 68.38
CA ARG A 416 34.40 -111.58 66.98
C ARG A 416 33.52 -110.39 66.57
N ARG A 417 32.46 -110.10 67.32
CA ARG A 417 31.52 -109.01 67.02
C ARG A 417 32.08 -107.64 67.45
N THR A 418 32.67 -107.56 68.64
CA THR A 418 33.11 -106.28 69.23
C THR A 418 34.27 -105.62 68.46
N ALA A 419 35.10 -106.41 67.76
CA ALA A 419 36.18 -105.89 66.94
C ALA A 419 35.70 -105.08 65.72
N LEU A 420 34.59 -105.51 65.08
CA LEU A 420 34.06 -104.88 63.86
C LEU A 420 33.35 -103.55 64.14
N GLU A 421 32.77 -103.38 65.33
CA GLU A 421 32.07 -102.16 65.73
C GLU A 421 33.04 -100.96 65.89
N ALA A 422 34.32 -101.19 66.21
CA ALA A 422 35.34 -100.15 66.35
C ALA A 422 35.86 -99.58 65.02
N GLU A 423 35.87 -100.39 63.95
CA GLU A 423 36.43 -100.01 62.64
C GLU A 423 35.56 -98.97 61.91
N ILE A 424 34.24 -99.06 62.10
CA ILE A 424 33.21 -98.20 61.50
C ILE A 424 33.33 -96.74 62.00
N GLU A 425 33.70 -96.54 63.27
CA GLU A 425 33.74 -95.22 63.90
C GLU A 425 34.93 -94.37 63.40
N SER A 426 36.03 -95.03 63.03
CA SER A 426 37.21 -94.39 62.42
C SER A 426 36.89 -93.74 61.07
N LEU A 427 36.21 -94.48 60.18
CA LEU A 427 35.86 -94.03 58.83
C LEU A 427 34.93 -92.80 58.84
N ARG A 428 34.06 -92.67 59.84
CA ARG A 428 33.17 -91.51 60.02
C ARG A 428 33.91 -90.20 60.34
N LYS A 429 35.07 -90.26 61.00
CA LYS A 429 35.88 -89.04 61.29
C LYS A 429 36.57 -88.49 60.04
N ALA A 430 37.07 -89.36 59.15
CA ALA A 430 37.78 -88.95 57.94
C ALA A 430 36.90 -88.21 56.91
N LEU A 431 35.59 -88.46 56.90
CA LEU A 431 34.65 -87.77 55.99
C LEU A 431 34.33 -86.34 56.45
N LYS A 432 34.34 -86.05 57.75
CA LYS A 432 33.98 -84.71 58.28
C LYS A 432 35.06 -83.64 58.08
N SER A 433 36.33 -84.02 57.97
CA SER A 433 37.43 -83.07 57.69
C SER A 433 37.44 -82.60 56.23
N ARG A 434 37.05 -83.47 55.28
CA ARG A 434 37.13 -83.19 53.83
C ARG A 434 36.13 -82.16 53.28
N MET A 435 35.09 -81.78 54.03
CA MET A 435 34.07 -80.81 53.59
C MET A 435 34.29 -79.37 54.09
N ARG A 436 35.38 -79.06 54.82
CA ARG A 436 35.58 -77.74 55.46
C ARG A 436 36.57 -76.77 54.80
N GLU A 437 37.18 -77.12 53.66
CA GLU A 437 38.26 -76.31 53.04
C GLU A 437 37.96 -75.75 51.63
N LYS A 438 36.69 -75.59 51.22
CA LYS A 438 36.34 -74.98 49.91
C LYS A 438 35.18 -73.97 49.94
N VAL A 439 35.26 -73.01 50.85
CA VAL A 439 34.72 -71.64 50.79
C VAL A 439 35.73 -70.83 51.61
N GLU A 440 36.42 -69.78 51.18
CA GLU A 440 36.01 -68.61 50.40
C GLU A 440 37.15 -68.13 49.47
N VAL A 441 36.85 -67.84 48.19
CA VAL A 441 37.69 -66.96 47.35
C VAL A 441 36.76 -66.11 46.49
N PHE A 442 36.34 -64.95 47.02
CA PHE A 442 35.70 -63.93 46.21
C PHE A 442 36.76 -63.23 45.35
N GLN A 443 36.79 -63.52 44.04
CA GLN A 443 37.59 -62.75 43.10
C GLN A 443 36.98 -61.35 42.94
N MET A 444 37.58 -60.36 43.58
CA MET A 444 37.22 -58.95 43.40
C MET A 444 37.72 -58.41 42.05
N MET A 445 37.05 -57.36 41.57
CA MET A 445 37.34 -56.68 40.32
C MET A 445 37.65 -55.23 40.66
N GLU A 446 38.92 -54.85 40.51
CA GLU A 446 39.45 -53.54 40.91
C GLU A 446 38.98 -52.44 39.95
N VAL A 447 38.70 -51.26 40.51
CA VAL A 447 38.15 -50.10 39.81
C VAL A 447 38.99 -48.88 40.15
N GLU A 448 39.52 -48.21 39.13
CA GLU A 448 40.39 -47.04 39.27
C GLU A 448 39.93 -45.91 38.33
N ALA A 449 40.17 -44.65 38.71
CA ALA A 449 39.96 -43.51 37.82
C ALA A 449 41.27 -43.15 37.10
N VAL A 450 41.18 -42.85 35.81
CA VAL A 450 42.32 -42.51 34.95
C VAL A 450 42.10 -41.14 34.35
N SER A 451 43.08 -40.24 34.54
CA SER A 451 43.05 -38.89 33.97
C SER A 451 43.32 -38.88 32.45
N PRO A 452 43.04 -37.78 31.74
CA PRO A 452 43.50 -37.59 30.37
C PRO A 452 45.02 -37.66 30.18
N THR A 453 45.80 -37.38 31.24
CA THR A 453 47.27 -37.53 31.29
C THR A 453 47.74 -38.94 31.67
N ASN A 454 46.81 -39.90 31.80
CA ASN A 454 47.05 -41.31 32.13
C ASN A 454 47.57 -41.55 33.57
N GLU A 455 47.35 -40.60 34.48
CA GLU A 455 47.60 -40.76 35.91
C GLU A 455 46.43 -41.49 36.58
N VAL A 456 46.75 -42.40 37.50
CA VAL A 456 45.78 -43.26 38.18
C VAL A 456 45.43 -42.67 39.54
N ILE A 457 44.15 -42.34 39.73
CA ILE A 457 43.60 -41.79 40.98
C ILE A 457 42.75 -42.86 41.68
N LYS A 458 43.00 -43.03 42.98
CA LYS A 458 42.17 -43.86 43.85
C LYS A 458 40.87 -43.12 44.18
N LEU A 459 39.77 -43.75 43.85
CA LEU A 459 38.40 -43.28 44.08
C LEU A 459 38.08 -43.28 45.59
N LYS A 460 37.42 -42.21 46.07
CA LYS A 460 37.24 -41.96 47.51
C LYS A 460 36.01 -42.67 48.10
N THR A 461 34.96 -42.88 47.32
CA THR A 461 33.67 -43.41 47.80
C THR A 461 33.35 -44.85 47.38
N ILE A 462 34.34 -45.65 46.95
CA ILE A 462 34.12 -47.06 46.53
C ILE A 462 33.41 -47.89 47.62
N GLU A 463 33.71 -47.66 48.90
CA GLU A 463 33.13 -48.46 49.99
C GLU A 463 31.65 -48.15 50.20
N ASP A 464 31.21 -46.90 50.09
CA ASP A 464 29.79 -46.48 50.16
C ASP A 464 29.06 -46.60 48.81
N GLY A 465 29.78 -47.05 47.78
CA GLY A 465 29.33 -47.14 46.40
C GLY A 465 28.28 -48.22 46.08
N MET A 466 27.52 -48.00 45.01
CA MET A 466 26.48 -48.93 44.56
C MET A 466 27.07 -50.25 44.04
N LYS A 467 26.47 -51.39 44.40
CA LYS A 467 26.82 -52.71 43.88
C LYS A 467 26.23 -52.90 42.48
N VAL A 468 27.08 -53.13 41.48
CA VAL A 468 26.70 -53.37 40.09
C VAL A 468 27.26 -54.69 39.57
N LYS A 469 26.47 -55.40 38.76
CA LYS A 469 26.90 -56.61 38.05
C LYS A 469 27.52 -56.23 36.72
N VAL A 470 28.84 -56.37 36.60
CA VAL A 470 29.61 -56.05 35.39
C VAL A 470 29.98 -57.36 34.69
N VAL A 471 29.69 -57.44 33.39
CA VAL A 471 30.13 -58.56 32.55
C VAL A 471 31.43 -58.16 31.86
N CYS A 472 32.50 -58.94 32.03
CA CYS A 472 33.76 -58.65 31.37
C CYS A 472 33.65 -58.93 29.85
N PRO A 473 33.88 -57.92 28.98
CA PRO A 473 33.76 -58.10 27.52
C PRO A 473 34.84 -59.02 26.93
N SER A 474 35.91 -59.35 27.68
CA SER A 474 36.99 -60.24 27.22
C SER A 474 36.78 -61.73 27.52
N CYS A 475 35.97 -62.09 28.53
CA CYS A 475 35.79 -63.49 28.95
C CYS A 475 34.34 -63.88 29.29
N GLY A 476 33.38 -62.96 29.25
CA GLY A 476 31.98 -63.21 29.58
C GLY A 476 31.67 -63.43 31.06
N THR A 477 32.68 -63.50 31.92
CA THR A 477 32.49 -63.64 33.38
C THR A 477 31.74 -62.44 33.95
N ALA A 478 30.64 -62.69 34.65
CA ALA A 478 29.86 -61.67 35.33
C ALA A 478 30.30 -61.58 36.80
N ILE A 479 30.85 -60.43 37.19
CA ILE A 479 31.36 -60.16 38.54
C ILE A 479 30.55 -59.02 39.16
N VAL A 480 30.24 -59.10 40.45
CA VAL A 480 29.60 -58.00 41.19
C VAL A 480 30.71 -57.16 41.82
N THR A 481 30.79 -55.88 41.44
CA THR A 481 31.73 -54.91 42.01
C THR A 481 31.00 -53.65 42.47
N ARG A 482 31.69 -52.76 43.20
CA ARG A 482 31.15 -51.46 43.60
C ARG A 482 31.64 -50.38 42.65
N ILE A 483 30.80 -49.38 42.40
CA ILE A 483 31.15 -48.14 41.70
C ILE A 483 30.95 -46.94 42.64
N PRO A 484 31.70 -45.84 42.47
CA PRO A 484 31.54 -44.63 43.29
C PRO A 484 30.11 -44.09 43.34
N THR A 485 29.84 -43.20 44.30
CA THR A 485 28.56 -42.51 44.40
C THR A 485 28.26 -41.68 43.15
N ILE A 486 26.98 -41.35 42.94
CA ILE A 486 26.52 -40.58 41.78
C ILE A 486 27.23 -39.20 41.73
N GLU A 487 27.46 -38.59 42.88
CA GLU A 487 28.18 -37.32 43.02
C GLU A 487 29.64 -37.42 42.55
N GLU A 488 30.41 -38.42 43.01
CA GLU A 488 31.80 -38.62 42.57
C GLU A 488 31.86 -39.01 41.06
N LEU A 489 30.86 -39.71 40.53
CA LEU A 489 30.75 -40.00 39.10
C LEU A 489 30.49 -38.74 38.24
N GLU A 490 29.76 -37.74 38.76
CA GLU A 490 29.51 -36.46 38.09
C GLU A 490 30.73 -35.53 38.17
N GLU A 491 31.48 -35.54 39.29
CA GLU A 491 32.80 -34.88 39.38
C GLU A 491 33.80 -35.48 38.38
N LEU A 492 33.85 -36.81 38.25
CA LEU A 492 34.74 -37.49 37.31
C LEU A 492 34.34 -37.25 35.84
N GLN A 493 33.04 -37.16 35.54
CA GLN A 493 32.57 -36.73 34.22
C GLN A 493 33.02 -35.30 33.92
N SER A 494 32.87 -34.38 34.87
CA SER A 494 33.16 -32.95 34.70
C SER A 494 34.65 -32.67 34.40
N ASN A 495 35.53 -33.61 34.77
CA ASN A 495 36.98 -33.52 34.55
C ASN A 495 37.51 -34.49 33.45
N ASP A 496 36.62 -35.10 32.63
CA ASP A 496 36.91 -36.09 31.56
C ASP A 496 37.74 -37.32 31.98
N TYR A 497 37.50 -37.82 33.21
CA TYR A 497 38.14 -39.05 33.71
C TYR A 497 37.46 -40.30 33.16
N LYS A 498 38.21 -41.39 33.04
CA LYS A 498 37.71 -42.71 32.66
C LYS A 498 37.80 -43.69 33.82
N LEU A 499 36.81 -44.57 33.95
CA LEU A 499 36.83 -45.66 34.92
C LEU A 499 37.46 -46.90 34.28
N ARG A 500 38.62 -47.31 34.79
CA ARG A 500 39.31 -48.54 34.38
C ARG A 500 38.89 -49.68 35.31
N PHE A 501 38.37 -50.75 34.72
CA PHE A 501 37.95 -51.96 35.42
C PHE A 501 38.90 -53.11 35.08
N THR A 502 39.53 -53.73 36.07
CA THR A 502 40.48 -54.85 35.87
C THR A 502 39.85 -56.17 36.31
N CYS A 503 39.62 -57.08 35.36
CA CYS A 503 38.91 -58.33 35.62
C CYS A 503 39.79 -59.38 36.31
N GLY A 504 39.50 -59.70 37.58
CA GLY A 504 40.23 -60.71 38.36
C GLY A 504 40.22 -62.14 37.79
N ALA A 505 39.33 -62.45 36.84
CA ALA A 505 39.26 -63.77 36.19
C ALA A 505 40.12 -63.90 34.92
N CYS A 506 40.52 -62.80 34.28
CA CYS A 506 41.31 -62.85 33.03
C CYS A 506 42.44 -61.81 32.92
N GLY A 507 42.65 -60.98 33.95
CA GLY A 507 43.73 -59.98 34.03
C GLY A 507 43.62 -58.79 33.06
N LYS A 508 42.62 -58.76 32.18
CA LYS A 508 42.44 -57.67 31.22
C LYS A 508 41.65 -56.52 31.82
N SER A 509 42.13 -55.30 31.58
CA SER A 509 41.45 -54.06 31.93
C SER A 509 40.68 -53.49 30.73
N PHE A 510 39.59 -52.78 31.02
CA PHE A 510 38.83 -52.01 30.03
C PHE A 510 38.32 -50.71 30.63
N GLU A 511 38.18 -49.67 29.81
CA GLU A 511 37.82 -48.32 30.24
C GLU A 511 36.39 -47.96 29.83
N ILE A 512 35.62 -47.41 30.77
CA ILE A 512 34.26 -46.91 30.54
C ILE A 512 34.20 -45.43 30.96
N ARG A 513 33.57 -44.58 30.14
CA ARG A 513 33.28 -43.20 30.51
C ARG A 513 32.18 -43.12 31.57
N PRO A 514 32.31 -42.33 32.65
CA PRO A 514 31.29 -42.18 33.70
C PRO A 514 29.88 -41.91 33.16
N GLU A 515 29.77 -41.14 32.06
CA GLU A 515 28.50 -40.81 31.41
C GLU A 515 27.64 -42.04 31.03
N ILE A 516 28.30 -43.13 30.62
CA ILE A 516 27.63 -44.38 30.20
C ILE A 516 27.08 -45.12 31.42
N VAL A 517 27.76 -44.99 32.56
CA VAL A 517 27.35 -45.56 33.85
C VAL A 517 26.19 -44.74 34.42
N LEU A 518 26.29 -43.41 34.46
CA LEU A 518 25.23 -42.50 34.89
C LEU A 518 23.94 -42.67 34.06
N LYS A 519 24.04 -42.80 32.73
CA LYS A 519 22.89 -43.08 31.84
C LYS A 519 22.21 -44.44 32.08
N ARG A 520 22.89 -45.39 32.73
CA ARG A 520 22.34 -46.70 33.12
C ARG A 520 21.82 -46.75 34.56
N ILE A 521 22.21 -45.81 35.42
CA ILE A 521 21.70 -45.69 36.80
C ILE A 521 20.45 -44.78 36.84
N ARG A 522 20.38 -43.75 35.97
CA ARG A 522 19.23 -42.85 35.84
C ARG A 522 18.11 -43.39 34.92
N ARG A 523 18.08 -44.70 34.66
CA ARG A 523 17.08 -45.44 33.88
C ARG A 523 16.51 -46.58 34.71
#